data_AF-A0A0B7MBG8-F1
#
_entry.id   AF-A0A0B7MBG8-F1
#
_cell.length_a   1.000
_cell.length_b   1.000
_cell.length_c   1.000
_cell.angle_alpha   90.00
_cell.angle_beta   90.00
_cell.angle_gamma   90.00
#
_symmetry.space_group_name_H-M   'P 1'
#
loop_
_entity.id
_entity.type
_entity.pdbx_description
1 polymer ?
#
loop_
_entity_poly.entity_id
_entity_poly.type
_entity_poly.pdbx_seq_one_letter_code
_entity_poly.pdbx_strand_id
1 'polypeptide(L)'
;MTKRCTDKDKIQYAILTQRCMNTDKIPDYLDGELKGEAEVLFKQHLKDCPQCRQELKKWEAMFSILELPQQDPGPGFANSVLEAINHQQTEAINLQPAGIRSPWKLKNLALLLAGVFLLAFSLSCWLLAGAGQLPLIHAVGQSCRIILETALGLLPAPLAAVIYQVESSLGGFLVALLSAVQQKLLFLFSLGEAFFVIIRALSPVTWAVMLATGFVSSLLLGRMLGNGHHFI
;
A
#
# COMPACT_ATOMS: atom_id res chain seq x y z
N MET A 1 8.38 -76.85 4.68
CA MET A 1 9.80 -76.45 4.53
C MET A 1 9.95 -74.98 4.86
N THR A 2 10.02 -74.64 6.14
CA THR A 2 10.25 -73.28 6.65
C THR A 2 11.74 -73.00 6.62
N LYS A 3 12.22 -72.26 5.61
CA LYS A 3 13.61 -71.82 5.54
C LYS A 3 13.85 -70.83 6.67
N ARG A 4 14.66 -71.25 7.64
CA ARG A 4 15.21 -70.47 8.74
C ARG A 4 16.05 -69.33 8.14
N CYS A 5 15.60 -68.08 8.27
CA CYS A 5 16.44 -66.92 7.95
C CYS A 5 17.68 -66.99 8.83
N THR A 6 18.85 -67.10 8.21
CA THR A 6 20.13 -67.16 8.90
C THR A 6 20.55 -65.77 9.34
N ASP A 7 21.18 -65.68 10.51
CA ASP A 7 21.66 -64.43 11.14
C ASP A 7 22.61 -63.60 10.23
N LYS A 8 23.24 -64.27 9.26
CA LYS A 8 24.05 -63.64 8.20
C LYS A 8 23.26 -62.72 7.26
N ASP A 9 21.98 -63.02 7.02
CA ASP A 9 21.14 -62.21 6.14
C ASP A 9 20.79 -60.87 6.80
N LYS A 10 20.56 -60.86 8.13
CA LYS A 10 20.31 -59.62 8.89
C LYS A 10 21.50 -58.65 8.87
N ILE A 11 22.72 -59.17 8.92
CA ILE A 11 23.94 -58.34 8.87
C ILE A 11 24.12 -57.76 7.46
N GLN A 12 23.80 -58.51 6.40
CA GLN A 12 23.88 -58.02 5.02
C GLN A 12 22.88 -56.88 4.75
N TYR A 13 21.67 -56.91 5.31
CA TYR A 13 20.68 -55.84 5.16
C TYR A 13 21.00 -54.59 6.01
N ALA A 14 21.72 -54.73 7.13
CA ALA A 14 22.09 -53.60 7.98
C ALA A 14 23.24 -52.74 7.40
N ILE A 15 24.11 -53.33 6.56
CA ILE A 15 25.23 -52.62 5.91
C ILE A 15 24.76 -51.77 4.71
N LEU A 16 23.55 -52.01 4.19
CA LEU A 16 22.98 -51.29 3.03
C LEU A 16 22.22 -49.99 3.40
N THR A 17 22.19 -49.60 4.67
CA THR A 17 21.34 -48.48 5.16
C THR A 17 22.09 -47.31 5.79
N GLN A 18 23.39 -47.15 5.55
CA GLN A 18 24.02 -45.84 5.75
C GLN A 18 23.81 -44.99 4.50
N ARG A 19 22.67 -44.29 4.43
CA ARG A 19 22.44 -43.24 3.44
C ARG A 19 23.42 -42.11 3.73
N CYS A 20 24.20 -41.70 2.73
CA CYS A 20 25.07 -40.56 2.87
C CYS A 20 24.24 -39.28 3.09
N MET A 21 24.59 -38.47 4.09
CA MET A 21 23.86 -37.24 4.45
C MET A 21 23.76 -36.23 3.29
N ASN A 22 24.67 -36.29 2.33
CA ASN A 22 24.68 -35.38 1.18
C ASN A 22 23.78 -35.83 0.01
N THR A 23 23.09 -36.98 0.12
CA THR A 23 22.17 -37.46 -0.93
C THR A 23 21.05 -36.46 -1.19
N ASP A 24 20.58 -35.77 -0.15
CA ASP A 24 19.47 -34.82 -0.24
C ASP A 24 19.83 -33.54 -1.02
N LYS A 25 21.13 -33.30 -1.29
CA LYS A 25 21.62 -32.16 -2.07
C LYS A 25 21.69 -32.44 -3.58
N ILE A 26 21.38 -33.66 -4.01
CA ILE A 26 21.44 -34.05 -5.43
C ILE A 26 20.41 -33.27 -6.28
N PRO A 27 19.14 -33.09 -5.86
CA PRO A 27 18.18 -32.28 -6.62
C PRO A 27 18.65 -30.83 -6.80
N ASP A 28 19.00 -30.16 -5.70
CA ASP A 28 19.50 -28.78 -5.70
C ASP A 28 20.76 -28.60 -6.58
N TYR A 29 21.60 -29.64 -6.66
CA TYR A 29 22.76 -29.66 -7.55
C TYR A 29 22.38 -29.76 -9.03
N LEU A 30 21.41 -30.62 -9.37
CA LEU A 30 20.93 -30.82 -10.73
C LEU A 30 20.15 -29.60 -11.25
N ASP A 31 19.40 -28.93 -10.38
CA ASP A 31 18.64 -27.72 -10.68
C ASP A 31 19.54 -26.45 -10.72
N GLY A 32 20.82 -26.57 -10.36
CA GLY A 32 21.77 -25.45 -10.33
C GLY A 32 21.52 -24.45 -9.18
N GLU A 33 20.79 -24.86 -8.15
CA GLU A 33 20.48 -24.05 -6.97
C GLU A 33 21.64 -23.98 -5.97
N LEU A 34 22.51 -25.00 -5.94
CA LEU A 34 23.77 -24.95 -5.19
C LEU A 34 24.73 -23.95 -5.84
N LYS A 35 25.08 -22.88 -5.11
CA LYS A 35 25.96 -21.81 -5.60
C LYS A 35 27.21 -21.66 -4.73
N GLY A 36 28.29 -21.19 -5.35
CA GLY A 36 29.51 -20.80 -4.67
C GLY A 36 30.19 -21.97 -3.95
N GLU A 37 30.52 -21.77 -2.67
CA GLU A 37 31.26 -22.75 -1.86
C GLU A 37 30.52 -24.09 -1.70
N ALA A 38 29.19 -24.06 -1.57
CA ALA A 38 28.38 -25.26 -1.40
C ALA A 38 28.45 -26.20 -2.62
N GLU A 39 28.47 -25.62 -3.81
CA GLU A 39 28.62 -26.36 -5.07
C GLU A 39 30.00 -27.02 -5.17
N VAL A 40 31.06 -26.29 -4.81
CA VAL A 40 32.45 -26.79 -4.84
C VAL A 40 32.63 -27.95 -3.87
N LEU A 41 32.17 -27.81 -2.63
CA LEU A 41 32.24 -28.86 -1.61
C LEU A 41 31.44 -30.09 -2.02
N PHE A 42 30.26 -29.91 -2.63
CA PHE A 42 29.46 -31.02 -3.10
C PHE A 42 30.09 -31.73 -4.31
N LYS A 43 30.65 -30.99 -5.27
CA LYS A 43 31.44 -31.55 -6.37
C LYS A 43 32.64 -32.35 -5.88
N GLN A 44 33.32 -31.88 -4.84
CA GLN A 44 34.40 -32.64 -4.21
C GLN A 44 33.86 -33.92 -3.57
N HIS A 45 32.77 -33.84 -2.82
CA HIS A 45 32.12 -35.01 -2.22
C HIS A 45 31.72 -36.07 -3.26
N LEU A 46 31.24 -35.68 -4.45
CA LEU A 46 30.92 -36.62 -5.54
C LEU A 46 32.14 -37.37 -6.09
N LYS A 47 33.36 -36.81 -5.95
CA LYS A 47 34.61 -37.49 -6.31
C LYS A 47 35.00 -38.55 -5.28
N ASP A 48 34.66 -38.33 -4.02
CA ASP A 48 35.07 -39.18 -2.90
C ASP A 48 34.01 -40.23 -2.53
N CYS A 49 32.72 -39.95 -2.75
CA CYS A 49 31.61 -40.82 -2.36
C CYS A 49 31.02 -41.59 -3.56
N PRO A 50 31.24 -42.92 -3.67
CA PRO A 50 30.69 -43.71 -4.77
C PRO A 50 29.16 -43.88 -4.70
N GLN A 51 28.57 -43.85 -3.49
CA GLN A 51 27.12 -43.96 -3.31
C GLN A 51 26.40 -42.73 -3.89
N CYS A 52 26.82 -41.51 -3.53
CA CYS A 52 26.24 -40.28 -4.06
C CYS A 52 26.43 -40.17 -5.58
N ARG A 53 27.55 -40.65 -6.12
CA ARG A 53 27.76 -40.70 -7.58
C ARG A 53 26.80 -41.67 -8.26
N GLN A 54 26.52 -42.81 -7.65
CA GLN A 54 25.56 -43.77 -8.19
C GLN A 54 24.13 -43.23 -8.15
N GLU A 55 23.74 -42.57 -7.06
CA GLU A 55 22.45 -41.89 -6.95
C GLU A 55 22.31 -40.77 -7.98
N LEU A 56 23.33 -39.92 -8.15
CA LEU A 56 23.34 -38.87 -9.18
C LEU A 56 23.08 -39.44 -10.58
N LYS A 57 23.75 -40.54 -10.94
CA LYS A 57 23.52 -41.22 -12.22
C LYS A 57 22.09 -41.72 -12.40
N LYS A 58 21.44 -42.17 -11.31
CA LYS A 58 20.02 -42.59 -11.37
C LYS A 58 19.11 -41.40 -11.66
N TRP A 59 19.37 -40.27 -11.03
CA TRP A 59 18.66 -39.02 -11.29
C TRP A 59 18.86 -38.54 -12.73
N GLU A 60 20.10 -38.48 -13.21
CA GLU A 60 20.42 -38.11 -14.61
C GLU A 60 19.73 -39.04 -15.62
N ALA A 61 19.72 -40.35 -15.36
CA ALA A 61 19.04 -41.32 -16.22
C ALA A 61 17.51 -41.19 -16.21
N MET A 62 16.92 -40.68 -15.13
CA MET A 62 15.49 -40.38 -15.08
C MET A 62 15.17 -39.13 -15.89
N PHE A 63 16.00 -38.09 -15.78
CA PHE A 63 15.80 -36.83 -16.52
C PHE A 63 16.06 -36.97 -18.02
N SER A 64 16.95 -37.85 -18.45
CA SER A 64 17.17 -38.10 -19.88
C SER A 64 15.93 -38.66 -20.59
N ILE A 65 15.01 -39.31 -19.86
CA ILE A 65 13.73 -39.77 -20.41
C ILE A 65 12.78 -38.59 -20.68
N LEU A 66 12.98 -37.48 -19.96
CA LEU A 66 12.21 -36.25 -20.07
C LEU A 66 12.86 -35.22 -21.00
N GLU A 67 13.90 -35.60 -21.75
CA GLU A 67 14.44 -34.75 -22.79
C GLU A 67 13.42 -34.60 -23.92
N LEU A 68 12.68 -33.50 -23.88
CA LEU A 68 11.78 -33.12 -24.98
C LEU A 68 12.60 -32.65 -26.19
N PRO A 69 12.14 -32.92 -27.41
CA PRO A 69 12.74 -32.32 -28.60
C PRO A 69 12.71 -30.80 -28.47
N GLN A 70 13.83 -30.14 -28.79
CA GLN A 70 13.88 -28.68 -28.85
C GLN A 70 12.83 -28.20 -29.85
N GLN A 71 11.79 -27.54 -29.35
CA GLN A 71 10.82 -26.85 -30.19
C GLN A 71 11.45 -25.54 -30.64
N ASP A 72 11.60 -25.38 -31.95
CA ASP A 72 11.91 -24.10 -32.55
C ASP A 72 10.68 -23.20 -32.39
N PRO A 73 10.76 -22.09 -31.64
CA PRO A 73 9.62 -21.20 -31.43
C PRO A 73 9.20 -20.43 -32.70
N GLY A 74 9.82 -20.72 -33.84
CA GLY A 74 9.43 -20.20 -35.15
C GLY A 74 10.01 -18.81 -35.42
N PRO A 75 10.04 -18.40 -36.69
CA PRO A 75 10.61 -17.12 -37.07
C PRO A 75 9.80 -15.97 -36.45
N GLY A 76 10.47 -15.11 -35.67
CA GLY A 76 9.89 -13.90 -35.09
C GLY A 76 9.64 -13.95 -33.58
N PHE A 77 9.64 -15.13 -32.94
CA PHE A 77 9.43 -15.23 -31.49
C PHE A 77 10.47 -14.44 -30.68
N ALA A 78 11.76 -14.58 -31.03
CA ALA A 78 12.83 -13.85 -30.36
C ALA A 78 12.65 -12.33 -30.47
N ASN A 79 12.21 -11.84 -31.63
CA ASN A 79 11.95 -10.41 -31.83
C ASN A 79 10.74 -9.95 -30.99
N SER A 80 9.65 -10.73 -30.96
CA SER A 80 8.47 -10.42 -30.13
C SER A 80 8.79 -10.38 -28.64
N VAL A 81 9.66 -11.28 -28.15
CA VAL A 81 10.11 -11.29 -26.76
C VAL A 81 11.01 -10.08 -26.47
N LEU A 82 11.96 -9.78 -27.36
CA LEU A 82 12.83 -8.62 -27.19
C LEU A 82 12.04 -7.30 -27.24
N GLU A 83 11.04 -7.21 -28.11
CA GLU A 83 10.11 -6.06 -28.17
C GLU A 83 9.33 -5.93 -26.85
N ALA A 84 8.81 -7.02 -26.29
CA ALA A 84 8.10 -7.02 -25.02
C ALA A 84 9.00 -6.62 -23.84
N ILE A 85 10.23 -7.12 -23.79
CA ILE A 85 11.23 -6.75 -22.77
C ILE A 85 11.58 -5.27 -22.91
N ASN A 86 11.85 -4.80 -24.13
CA ASN A 86 12.14 -3.39 -24.39
C ASN A 86 10.97 -2.48 -24.02
N HIS A 87 9.72 -2.90 -24.26
CA HIS A 87 8.54 -2.18 -23.81
C HIS A 87 8.45 -2.13 -22.28
N GLN A 88 8.67 -3.25 -21.59
CA GLN A 88 8.71 -3.25 -20.11
C GLN A 88 9.84 -2.37 -19.56
N GLN A 89 11.00 -2.35 -20.23
CA GLN A 89 12.15 -1.55 -19.81
C GLN A 89 11.94 -0.07 -20.15
N THR A 90 11.27 0.24 -21.26
CA THR A 90 10.87 1.61 -21.63
C THR A 90 9.75 2.09 -20.73
N GLU A 91 8.81 1.25 -20.34
CA GLU A 91 7.87 1.56 -19.26
C GLU A 91 8.60 1.74 -17.94
N ALA A 92 9.62 0.95 -17.60
CA ALA A 92 10.42 1.17 -16.38
C ALA A 92 11.30 2.45 -16.44
N ILE A 93 11.67 2.92 -17.64
CA ILE A 93 12.47 4.14 -17.86
C ILE A 93 11.58 5.40 -18.02
N ASN A 94 10.35 5.24 -18.53
CA ASN A 94 9.37 6.30 -18.79
C ASN A 94 8.26 6.37 -17.72
N LEU A 95 8.11 5.34 -16.90
CA LEU A 95 7.85 5.48 -15.48
C LEU A 95 9.09 6.16 -14.89
N GLN A 96 9.26 7.46 -15.19
CA GLN A 96 9.61 8.34 -14.11
C GLN A 96 8.65 7.95 -12.99
N PRO A 97 9.15 7.46 -11.85
CA PRO A 97 8.29 7.31 -10.72
C PRO A 97 7.84 8.74 -10.41
N ALA A 98 6.62 9.09 -10.80
CA ALA A 98 5.92 10.24 -10.27
C ALA A 98 5.73 9.94 -8.79
N GLY A 99 6.79 10.20 -8.02
CA GLY A 99 6.94 9.91 -6.62
C GLY A 99 6.85 8.43 -6.23
N ILE A 100 7.93 7.66 -6.43
CA ILE A 100 8.33 6.70 -5.38
C ILE A 100 8.74 7.60 -4.21
N ARG A 101 7.72 8.00 -3.43
CA ARG A 101 7.92 8.70 -2.16
C ARG A 101 8.76 7.77 -1.32
N SER A 102 9.96 8.23 -0.99
CA SER A 102 10.87 7.52 -0.11
C SER A 102 10.12 6.94 1.10
N PRO A 103 10.47 5.73 1.59
CA PRO A 103 9.83 5.14 2.77
C PRO A 103 9.91 6.06 4.01
N TRP A 104 10.87 7.01 4.01
CA TRP A 104 10.96 8.10 4.96
C TRP A 104 9.80 9.12 4.86
N LYS A 105 9.37 9.50 3.65
CA LYS A 105 8.21 10.39 3.45
C LYS A 105 6.88 9.68 3.72
N LEU A 106 6.76 8.37 3.48
CA LEU A 106 5.53 7.63 3.83
C LEU A 106 5.38 7.45 5.34
N LYS A 107 6.46 7.14 6.06
CA LYS A 107 6.42 7.09 7.54
C LYS A 107 6.09 8.47 8.10
N ASN A 108 6.67 9.55 7.58
CA ASN A 108 6.36 10.91 8.03
C ASN A 108 4.91 11.32 7.70
N LEU A 109 4.38 10.91 6.54
CA LEU A 109 3.00 11.20 6.14
C LEU A 109 1.99 10.35 6.94
N ALA A 110 2.31 9.09 7.21
CA ALA A 110 1.52 8.23 8.10
C ALA A 110 1.56 8.74 9.55
N LEU A 111 2.71 9.25 10.02
CA LEU A 111 2.83 9.87 11.34
C LEU A 111 2.05 11.18 11.42
N LEU A 112 2.04 11.96 10.34
CA LEU A 112 1.29 13.21 10.24
C LEU A 112 -0.22 12.93 10.18
N LEU A 113 -0.67 11.96 9.39
CA LEU A 113 -2.07 11.50 9.35
C LEU A 113 -2.50 10.93 10.70
N ALA A 114 -1.70 10.07 11.31
CA ALA A 114 -1.98 9.53 12.64
C ALA A 114 -2.04 10.63 13.70
N GLY A 115 -1.13 11.61 13.62
CA GLY A 115 -1.13 12.80 14.48
C GLY A 115 -2.38 13.66 14.31
N VAL A 116 -2.78 13.95 13.07
CA VAL A 116 -4.02 14.68 12.77
C VAL A 116 -5.25 13.92 13.28
N PHE A 117 -5.25 12.59 13.14
CA PHE A 117 -6.33 11.73 13.62
C PHE A 117 -6.40 11.72 15.16
N LEU A 118 -5.25 11.61 15.84
CA LEU A 118 -5.14 11.68 17.30
C LEU A 118 -5.54 13.05 17.83
N LEU A 119 -5.19 14.12 17.12
CA LEU A 119 -5.56 15.48 17.47
C LEU A 119 -7.06 15.70 17.28
N ALA A 120 -7.65 15.24 16.17
CA ALA A 120 -9.08 15.27 15.94
C ALA A 120 -9.85 14.41 16.97
N PHE A 121 -9.33 13.23 17.32
CA PHE A 121 -9.91 12.35 18.33
C PHE A 121 -9.80 12.95 19.73
N SER A 122 -8.66 13.56 20.07
CA SER A 122 -8.45 14.28 21.32
C SER A 122 -9.37 15.50 21.42
N LEU A 123 -9.52 16.28 20.34
CA LEU A 123 -10.46 17.40 20.27
C LEU A 123 -11.90 16.93 20.44
N SER A 124 -12.26 15.81 19.81
CA SER A 124 -13.59 15.19 19.92
C SER A 124 -13.85 14.64 21.33
N CYS A 125 -12.87 13.99 21.95
CA CYS A 125 -12.92 13.55 23.34
C CYS A 125 -13.00 14.73 24.30
N TRP A 126 -12.31 15.83 24.05
CA TRP A 126 -12.36 17.03 24.87
C TRP A 126 -13.71 17.74 24.72
N LEU A 127 -14.30 17.75 23.53
CA LEU A 127 -15.65 18.23 23.26
C LEU A 127 -16.76 17.38 23.91
N LEU A 128 -16.52 16.06 24.05
CA LEU A 128 -17.43 15.14 24.73
C LEU A 128 -17.24 15.14 26.26
N ALA A 129 -16.00 15.18 26.76
CA ALA A 129 -15.68 15.21 28.18
C ALA A 129 -15.91 16.61 28.80
N GLY A 130 -15.83 17.67 27.99
CA GLY A 130 -16.21 19.05 28.35
C GLY A 130 -17.72 19.29 28.42
N ALA A 131 -18.55 18.24 28.51
CA ALA A 131 -20.00 18.31 28.68
C ALA A 131 -20.47 18.93 30.02
N GLY A 132 -19.57 19.58 30.77
CA GLY A 132 -19.89 20.45 31.92
C GLY A 132 -19.85 21.95 31.62
N GLN A 133 -19.35 22.39 30.46
CA GLN A 133 -19.26 23.82 30.09
C GLN A 133 -19.82 24.06 28.69
N LEU A 134 -21.13 23.77 28.52
CA LEU A 134 -21.87 23.98 27.29
C LEU A 134 -22.09 25.45 26.82
N PRO A 135 -22.00 26.54 27.64
CA PRO A 135 -22.34 27.87 27.12
C PRO A 135 -21.22 28.54 26.32
N LEU A 136 -19.96 28.13 26.46
CA LEU A 136 -18.82 28.84 25.86
C LEU A 136 -18.72 28.66 24.35
N ILE A 137 -19.02 27.48 23.83
CA ILE A 137 -18.86 27.20 22.39
C ILE A 137 -19.99 27.87 21.59
N HIS A 138 -21.23 27.81 22.10
CA HIS A 138 -22.35 28.54 21.52
C HIS A 138 -22.17 30.06 21.64
N ALA A 139 -21.64 30.55 22.77
CA ALA A 139 -21.33 31.96 22.94
C ALA A 139 -20.22 32.43 21.99
N VAL A 140 -19.18 31.63 21.74
CA VAL A 140 -18.09 31.96 20.80
C VAL A 140 -18.59 31.95 19.35
N GLY A 141 -19.42 30.97 18.96
CA GLY A 141 -20.04 30.94 17.63
C GLY A 141 -20.97 32.14 17.38
N GLN A 142 -21.83 32.47 18.35
CA GLN A 142 -22.68 33.66 18.30
C GLN A 142 -21.86 34.95 18.28
N SER A 143 -20.82 35.06 19.11
CA SER A 143 -19.95 36.24 19.16
C SER A 143 -19.18 36.40 17.85
N CYS A 144 -18.66 35.33 17.26
CA CYS A 144 -17.95 35.38 15.99
C CYS A 144 -18.89 35.78 14.84
N ARG A 145 -20.13 35.28 14.84
CA ARG A 145 -21.16 35.70 13.88
C ARG A 145 -21.48 37.19 14.02
N ILE A 146 -21.70 37.68 15.23
CA ILE A 146 -21.99 39.10 15.49
C ILE A 146 -20.81 40.00 15.10
N ILE A 147 -19.58 39.59 15.42
CA ILE A 147 -18.36 40.33 15.05
C ILE A 147 -18.19 40.34 13.53
N LEU A 148 -18.40 39.22 12.85
CA LEU A 148 -18.32 39.13 11.39
C LEU A 148 -19.43 39.95 10.73
N GLU A 149 -20.66 39.88 11.20
CA GLU A 149 -21.80 40.67 10.72
C GLU A 149 -21.56 42.18 10.93
N THR A 150 -20.95 42.57 12.05
CA THR A 150 -20.61 43.97 12.35
C THR A 150 -19.43 44.46 11.50
N ALA A 151 -18.34 43.68 11.40
CA ALA A 151 -17.18 44.03 10.59
C ALA A 151 -17.53 44.09 9.09
N LEU A 152 -18.38 43.18 8.63
CA LEU A 152 -18.85 43.10 7.26
C LEU A 152 -20.04 44.02 6.98
N GLY A 153 -20.70 44.57 8.00
CA GLY A 153 -21.71 45.64 7.89
C GLY A 153 -21.09 47.05 7.91
N LEU A 154 -19.95 47.23 8.57
CA LEU A 154 -19.14 48.44 8.49
C LEU A 154 -18.38 48.59 7.17
N LEU A 155 -18.18 47.51 6.41
CA LEU A 155 -17.46 47.52 5.14
C LEU A 155 -18.28 48.05 3.93
N PRO A 156 -19.57 47.71 3.75
CA PRO A 156 -20.34 48.11 2.57
C PRO A 156 -20.82 49.56 2.59
N ALA A 157 -21.16 50.14 3.74
CA ALA A 157 -21.70 51.51 3.80
C ALA A 157 -20.67 52.61 3.45
N PRO A 158 -19.43 52.62 4.00
CA PRO A 158 -18.44 53.63 3.67
C PRO A 158 -17.79 53.39 2.30
N LEU A 159 -17.61 52.14 1.86
CA LEU A 159 -17.06 51.85 0.54
C LEU A 159 -18.07 52.14 -0.58
N ALA A 160 -19.36 51.85 -0.40
CA ALA A 160 -20.37 52.23 -1.39
C ALA A 160 -20.42 53.75 -1.60
N ALA A 161 -20.35 54.55 -0.53
CA ALA A 161 -20.32 56.01 -0.65
C ALA A 161 -19.12 56.54 -1.46
N VAL A 162 -17.93 55.95 -1.27
CA VAL A 162 -16.72 56.29 -2.04
C VAL A 162 -16.80 55.81 -3.49
N ILE A 163 -17.40 54.65 -3.73
CA ILE A 163 -17.53 54.05 -5.07
C ILE A 163 -18.60 54.76 -5.91
N TYR A 164 -19.71 55.22 -5.30
CA TYR A 164 -20.75 56.00 -5.99
C TYR A 164 -20.28 57.39 -6.43
N GLN A 165 -19.24 57.94 -5.81
CA GLN A 165 -18.63 59.21 -6.24
C GLN A 165 -17.84 59.07 -7.54
N VAL A 166 -17.47 57.84 -7.92
CA VAL A 166 -16.79 57.54 -9.18
C VAL A 166 -17.84 57.01 -10.15
N GLU A 167 -18.33 57.88 -11.04
CA GLU A 167 -19.32 57.59 -12.08
C GLU A 167 -18.72 56.64 -13.14
N SER A 168 -18.51 55.38 -12.75
CA SER A 168 -17.89 54.35 -13.57
C SER A 168 -18.68 53.05 -13.42
N SER A 169 -18.93 52.39 -14.54
CA SER A 169 -19.57 51.06 -14.61
C SER A 169 -18.85 50.00 -13.77
N LEU A 170 -17.56 50.21 -13.48
CA LEU A 170 -16.74 49.37 -12.64
C LEU A 170 -17.16 49.40 -11.15
N GLY A 171 -17.67 50.53 -10.67
CA GLY A 171 -18.09 50.70 -9.28
C GLY A 171 -19.27 49.82 -8.90
N GLY A 172 -20.30 49.79 -9.77
CA GLY A 172 -21.46 48.90 -9.58
C GLY A 172 -21.09 47.42 -9.61
N PHE A 173 -20.14 47.03 -10.46
CA PHE A 173 -19.65 45.65 -10.53
C PHE A 173 -18.92 45.23 -9.24
N LEU A 174 -18.07 46.10 -8.69
CA LEU A 174 -17.35 45.83 -7.44
C LEU A 174 -18.30 45.69 -6.25
N VAL A 175 -19.34 46.51 -6.17
CA VAL A 175 -20.38 46.40 -5.13
C VAL A 175 -21.14 45.07 -5.25
N ALA A 176 -21.47 44.64 -6.48
CA ALA A 176 -22.14 43.36 -6.71
C ALA A 176 -21.24 42.14 -6.40
N LEU A 177 -19.93 42.23 -6.70
CA LEU A 177 -18.98 41.17 -6.36
C LEU A 177 -18.79 41.06 -4.85
N LEU A 178 -18.70 42.19 -4.15
CA LEU A 178 -18.52 42.23 -2.70
C LEU A 178 -19.74 41.65 -1.97
N SER A 179 -20.96 42.01 -2.41
CA SER A 179 -22.19 41.47 -1.83
C SER A 179 -22.33 39.96 -2.10
N ALA A 180 -21.94 39.49 -3.29
CA ALA A 180 -21.92 38.06 -3.60
C ALA A 180 -20.91 37.28 -2.73
N VAL A 181 -19.72 37.84 -2.49
CA VAL A 181 -18.71 37.23 -1.59
C VAL A 181 -19.22 37.18 -0.16
N GLN A 182 -19.82 38.27 0.33
CA GLN A 182 -20.42 38.34 1.66
C GLN A 182 -21.51 37.28 1.86
N GLN A 183 -22.43 37.15 0.89
CA GLN A 183 -23.50 36.16 0.97
C GLN A 183 -22.97 34.72 0.99
N LYS A 184 -21.93 34.45 0.20
CA LYS A 184 -21.28 33.12 0.16
C LYS A 184 -20.55 32.79 1.47
N LEU A 185 -19.92 33.78 2.11
CA LEU A 185 -19.22 33.60 3.38
C LEU A 185 -20.18 33.33 4.54
N LEU A 186 -21.28 34.07 4.61
CA LEU A 186 -22.34 33.84 5.60
C LEU A 186 -23.00 32.46 5.43
N PHE A 187 -23.21 32.04 4.18
CA PHE A 187 -23.74 30.70 3.88
C PHE A 187 -22.80 29.59 4.36
N LEU A 188 -21.49 29.70 4.08
CA LEU A 188 -20.49 28.74 4.55
C LEU A 188 -20.43 28.67 6.08
N PHE A 189 -20.55 29.82 6.76
CA PHE A 189 -20.56 29.86 8.22
C PHE A 189 -21.82 29.21 8.82
N SER A 190 -23.00 29.54 8.27
CA SER A 190 -24.27 28.91 8.67
C SER A 190 -24.29 27.41 8.40
N LEU A 191 -23.69 26.97 7.30
CA LEU A 191 -23.55 25.56 6.95
C LEU A 191 -22.62 24.85 7.95
N GLY A 192 -21.56 25.50 8.40
CA GLY A 192 -20.66 25.01 9.45
C GLY A 192 -21.37 24.75 10.78
N GLU A 193 -22.22 25.68 11.22
CA GLU A 193 -23.06 25.51 12.43
C GLU A 193 -24.02 24.33 12.30
N ALA A 194 -24.72 24.22 11.15
CA ALA A 194 -25.63 23.10 10.89
C ALA A 194 -24.90 21.75 10.91
N PHE A 195 -23.73 21.67 10.25
CA PHE A 195 -22.91 20.47 10.29
C PHE A 195 -22.41 20.14 11.69
N PHE A 196 -22.01 21.14 12.48
CA PHE A 196 -21.56 20.93 13.86
C PHE A 196 -22.66 20.34 14.75
N VAL A 197 -23.89 20.85 14.62
CA VAL A 197 -25.06 20.30 15.34
C VAL A 197 -25.34 18.86 14.90
N ILE A 198 -25.30 18.58 13.59
CA ILE A 198 -25.51 17.22 13.05
C ILE A 198 -24.42 16.25 13.54
N ILE A 199 -23.15 16.67 13.51
CA ILE A 199 -21.99 15.90 13.98
C ILE A 199 -22.14 15.53 15.47
N ARG A 200 -22.67 16.45 16.29
CA ARG A 200 -22.92 16.22 17.72
C ARG A 200 -24.18 15.37 17.98
N ALA A 201 -25.15 15.40 17.07
CA ALA A 201 -26.37 14.57 17.16
C ALA A 201 -26.11 13.10 16.84
N LEU A 202 -25.01 12.78 16.14
CA LEU A 202 -24.59 11.40 15.92
C LEU A 202 -24.05 10.78 17.21
N SER A 203 -24.51 9.57 17.51
CA SER A 203 -24.02 8.83 18.68
C SER A 203 -22.54 8.46 18.51
N PRO A 204 -21.78 8.30 19.61
CA PRO A 204 -20.36 7.91 19.53
C PRO A 204 -20.13 6.62 18.74
N VAL A 205 -21.13 5.72 18.72
CA VAL A 205 -21.11 4.47 17.96
C VAL A 205 -21.18 4.73 16.46
N THR A 206 -21.94 5.73 16.02
CA THR A 206 -22.05 6.05 14.58
C THR A 206 -20.73 6.54 14.02
N TRP A 207 -19.99 7.33 14.81
CA TRP A 207 -18.63 7.76 14.48
C TRP A 207 -17.65 6.58 14.37
N ALA A 208 -17.68 5.66 15.33
CA ALA A 208 -16.82 4.47 15.29
C ALA A 208 -17.08 3.61 14.04
N VAL A 209 -18.34 3.42 13.67
CA VAL A 209 -18.73 2.67 12.47
C VAL A 209 -18.25 3.38 11.20
N MET A 210 -18.50 4.68 11.05
CA MET A 210 -18.04 5.47 9.89
C MET A 210 -16.53 5.38 9.70
N LEU A 211 -15.75 5.51 10.78
CA LEU A 211 -14.30 5.42 10.71
C LEU A 211 -13.81 4.01 10.37
N ALA A 212 -14.43 2.98 10.95
CA ALA A 212 -14.11 1.59 10.63
C ALA A 212 -14.41 1.27 9.15
N THR A 213 -15.58 1.69 8.65
CA THR A 213 -15.97 1.48 7.25
C THR A 213 -15.06 2.23 6.27
N GLY A 214 -14.69 3.48 6.60
CA GLY A 214 -13.74 4.26 5.80
C GLY A 214 -12.35 3.63 5.79
N PHE A 215 -11.87 3.16 6.94
CA PHE A 215 -10.59 2.47 7.05
C PHE A 215 -10.56 1.17 6.25
N VAL A 216 -11.61 0.35 6.34
CA VAL A 216 -11.74 -0.89 5.56
C VAL A 216 -11.79 -0.61 4.06
N SER A 217 -12.53 0.41 3.62
CA SER A 217 -12.56 0.82 2.20
C SER A 217 -11.18 1.25 1.70
N SER A 218 -10.43 1.99 2.51
CA SER A 218 -9.07 2.43 2.18
C SER A 218 -8.09 1.25 2.07
N LEU A 219 -8.20 0.26 2.97
CA LEU A 219 -7.40 -0.98 2.90
C LEU A 219 -7.74 -1.82 1.65
N LEU A 220 -9.03 -1.91 1.30
CA LEU A 220 -9.46 -2.61 0.08
C LEU A 220 -8.92 -1.93 -1.18
N LEU A 221 -8.97 -0.60 -1.24
CA LEU A 221 -8.42 0.17 -2.35
C LEU A 221 -6.89 0.00 -2.43
N GLY A 222 -6.19 0.00 -1.29
CA GLY A 222 -4.76 -0.27 -1.22
C GLY A 222 -4.39 -1.69 -1.69
N ARG A 223 -5.22 -2.70 -1.36
CA ARG A 223 -5.02 -4.07 -1.86
C ARG A 223 -5.27 -4.19 -3.35
N MET A 224 -6.33 -3.58 -3.89
CA MET A 224 -6.61 -3.63 -5.32
C MET A 224 -5.51 -2.95 -6.14
N LEU A 225 -4.99 -1.82 -5.67
CA LEU A 225 -3.87 -1.14 -6.33
C LEU A 225 -2.54 -1.89 -6.19
N GLY A 226 -2.32 -2.62 -5.09
CA GLY A 226 -1.10 -3.40 -4.87
C GLY A 226 -1.05 -4.73 -5.64
N ASN A 227 -2.19 -5.27 -6.05
CA ASN A 227 -2.27 -6.59 -6.71
C ASN A 227 -2.07 -6.55 -8.24
N GLY A 228 -1.73 -5.39 -8.80
CA GLY A 228 -1.43 -5.21 -10.23
C GLY A 228 -0.07 -5.76 -10.69
N HIS A 229 0.76 -6.30 -9.79
CA HIS A 229 2.13 -6.74 -10.10
C HIS A 229 2.31 -8.26 -10.28
N HIS A 230 1.22 -9.04 -10.40
CA HIS A 230 1.32 -10.51 -10.49
C HIS A 230 0.59 -11.16 -11.67
N PHE A 231 0.39 -10.43 -12.76
CA PHE A 231 0.03 -10.99 -14.06
C PHE A 231 0.97 -10.43 -15.12
N ILE A 232 2.03 -11.19 -15.41
CA ILE A 232 2.64 -11.52 -16.72
C ILE A 232 3.60 -12.67 -16.43
#